data_AF-A0A380P9Z2-F1
#
_entry.id   AF-A0A380P9Z2-F1
#
_cell.length_a   1.000
_cell.length_b   1.000
_cell.length_c   1.000
_cell.angle_alpha   90.00
_cell.angle_beta   90.00
_cell.angle_gamma   90.00
#
_symmetry.space_group_name_H-M   'P 1'
#
loop_
_entity.id
_entity.type
_entity.pdbx_description
1 polymer ?
#
loop_
_entity_poly.entity_id
_entity_poly.type
_entity_poly.pdbx_seq_one_letter_code
_entity_poly.pdbx_strand_id
1 'polypeptide(L)' 'MRFKLDDGSKNGRTILSGMKKFYPEFEQLVGKNVAFVANLKPRKMMGELSEGMILSAEKDDEVTLTFLPDSIKPGADLG' A
#
# COMPACT_ATOMS: atom_id res chain seq x y z
N MET A 1 -4.50 -8.44 -4.33
CA MET A 1 -5.00 -7.10 -4.69
C MET A 1 -3.81 -6.27 -5.15
N ARG A 2 -3.98 -5.44 -6.20
CA ARG A 2 -2.91 -4.63 -6.78
C ARG A 2 -3.13 -3.16 -6.46
N PHE A 3 -2.16 -2.54 -5.81
CA PHE A 3 -2.13 -1.12 -5.49
C PHE A 3 -1.16 -0.41 -6.43
N LYS A 4 -1.60 0.72 -6.99
CA LYS A 4 -0.74 1.64 -7.71
C LYS A 4 -0.60 2.89 -6.85
N LEU A 5 0.55 3.07 -6.24
CA LEU A 5 0.80 4.16 -5.29
C LEU A 5 1.56 5.28 -5.97
N ASP A 6 1.20 6.51 -5.61
CA ASP A 6 2.07 7.67 -5.75
C ASP A 6 3.01 7.70 -4.53
N ASP A 7 4.30 7.58 -4.78
CA ASP A 7 5.37 7.69 -3.77
C ASP A 7 6.25 8.93 -3.97
N GLY A 8 5.78 9.90 -4.76
CA GLY A 8 6.55 11.06 -5.18
C GLY A 8 7.53 10.80 -6.33
N SER A 9 7.67 9.55 -6.79
CA SER A 9 8.45 9.22 -7.99
C SER A 9 7.66 9.44 -9.27
N LYS A 10 8.35 9.61 -10.40
CA LYS A 10 7.72 9.84 -11.71
C LYS A 10 6.73 8.74 -12.14
N ASN A 11 7.01 7.49 -11.75
CA ASN A 11 6.26 6.32 -12.23
C ASN A 11 5.35 5.73 -11.14
N GLY A 12 5.47 6.19 -9.89
CA GLY A 12 4.87 5.55 -8.73
C GLY A 12 5.42 4.14 -8.49
N ARG A 13 4.69 3.34 -7.71
CA ARG A 13 5.03 1.93 -7.43
C ARG A 13 3.85 1.00 -7.54
N THR A 14 4.11 -0.23 -7.97
CA THR A 14 3.13 -1.32 -7.89
C THR A 14 3.38 -2.15 -6.64
N ILE A 15 2.39 -2.27 -5.77
CA ILE A 15 2.44 -3.13 -4.58
C ILE A 15 1.31 -4.14 -4.62
N LEU A 16 1.65 -5.41 -4.42
CA LEU A 16 0.69 -6.49 -4.28
C LEU A 16 0.48 -6.81 -2.81
N SER A 17 -0.79 -6.90 -2.40
CA SER A 17 -1.15 -7.29 -1.04
C SER A 17 -2.36 -8.21 -0.98
N GLY A 18 -2.42 -9.02 0.08
CA GLY A 18 -3.47 -10.01 0.37
C GLY A 18 -4.79 -9.42 0.89
N MET A 19 -5.05 -8.15 0.63
CA MET A 19 -6.12 -7.37 1.31
C MET A 19 -7.53 -7.58 0.75
N LYS A 20 -7.69 -8.39 -0.30
CA LYS A 20 -8.97 -8.49 -1.03
C LYS A 20 -10.13 -8.98 -0.15
N LYS A 21 -9.86 -9.83 0.85
CA LYS A 21 -10.87 -10.33 1.80
C LYS A 21 -11.34 -9.24 2.76
N PHE A 22 -10.45 -8.34 3.15
CA PHE A 22 -10.69 -7.30 4.16
C PHE A 22 -11.24 -6.01 3.55
N TYR A 23 -10.87 -5.72 2.30
CA TYR A 23 -11.31 -4.55 1.55
C TYR A 23 -11.96 -4.97 0.22
N PRO A 24 -13.17 -5.54 0.27
CA PRO A 24 -13.91 -5.90 -0.94
C PRO A 24 -14.32 -4.66 -1.75
N GLU A 25 -14.58 -3.54 -1.07
CA GLU A 25 -14.93 -2.24 -1.65
C GLU A 25 -13.68 -1.40 -1.97
N PHE A 26 -12.79 -1.95 -2.78
CA PHE A 26 -11.47 -1.37 -3.07
C PHE A 26 -11.51 0.06 -3.64
N GLU A 27 -12.61 0.46 -4.30
CA GLU A 27 -12.77 1.79 -4.87
C GLU A 27 -12.69 2.89 -3.80
N GLN A 28 -13.10 2.60 -2.55
CA GLN A 28 -13.01 3.53 -1.44
C GLN A 28 -11.56 3.84 -1.01
N LEU A 29 -10.61 3.00 -1.41
CA LEU A 29 -9.18 3.20 -1.10
C LEU A 29 -8.51 4.16 -2.08
N VAL A 30 -9.15 4.49 -3.21
CA VAL A 30 -8.61 5.43 -4.18
C VAL A 30 -8.58 6.83 -3.56
N GLY A 31 -7.44 7.50 -3.66
CA GLY A 31 -7.23 8.84 -3.09
C GLY A 31 -6.90 8.85 -1.59
N LYS A 32 -6.81 7.68 -0.93
CA LYS A 32 -6.35 7.59 0.45
C LYS A 32 -4.82 7.52 0.52
N ASN A 33 -4.25 8.21 1.50
CA ASN A 33 -2.84 8.09 1.83
C ASN A 33 -2.61 6.87 2.73
N VAL A 34 -1.56 6.11 2.44
CA VAL A 34 -1.18 4.91 3.21
C VAL A 34 0.31 4.89 3.50
N ALA A 35 0.70 4.23 4.58
CA ALA A 35 2.09 3.94 4.86
C ALA A 35 2.54 2.65 4.13
N PHE A 36 3.76 2.65 3.59
CA PHE A 36 4.35 1.48 2.95
C PHE A 36 5.88 1.47 3.12
N VAL A 37 6.48 0.30 2.96
CA VAL A 37 7.92 0.10 3.03
C VAL A 37 8.53 0.17 1.62
N ALA A 38 9.32 1.20 1.37
CA ALA A 38 9.89 1.50 0.04
C ALA A 38 11.25 0.83 -0.25
N ASN A 39 12.00 0.43 0.79
CA ASN A 39 13.36 -0.11 0.68
C ASN A 39 13.45 -1.64 0.50
N LEU A 40 12.31 -2.31 0.34
CA LEU A 40 12.31 -3.76 0.06
C LEU A 40 12.74 -4.03 -1.38
N LYS A 41 13.54 -5.10 -1.57
CA LYS A 41 13.85 -5.60 -2.90
C LYS A 41 12.54 -6.05 -3.59
N PRO A 42 12.31 -5.67 -4.86
CA PRO A 42 11.12 -6.11 -5.58
C PRO A 42 11.02 -7.64 -5.60
N ARG A 43 9.82 -8.16 -5.34
CA ARG A 43 9.56 -9.61 -5.31
C ARG A 43 8.43 -9.97 -6.26
N LYS A 44 8.57 -11.08 -6.97
CA LYS A 44 7.50 -11.61 -7.81
C LYS A 44 6.45 -12.29 -6.94
N MET A 45 5.19 -11.95 -7.15
CA MET A 45 4.03 -12.52 -6.49
C MET A 45 2.94 -12.73 -7.53
N MET A 46 2.41 -13.94 -7.64
CA MET A 46 1.33 -14.26 -8.59
C MET A 46 1.62 -13.84 -10.05
N GLY A 47 2.90 -13.87 -10.47
CA GLY A 47 3.32 -13.49 -11.82
C GLY A 47 3.59 -11.99 -12.02
N GLU A 48 3.26 -11.13 -11.06
CA GLU A 48 3.50 -9.69 -11.09
C GLU A 48 4.64 -9.28 -10.13
N LEU A 49 5.26 -8.13 -10.36
CA LEU A 49 6.31 -7.59 -9.51
C LEU A 49 5.70 -6.67 -8.44
N SER A 50 5.99 -6.94 -7.16
CA SER A 50 5.65 -6.06 -6.03
C SER A 50 6.89 -5.30 -5.58
N GLU A 51 6.84 -3.97 -5.61
CA GLU A 51 7.96 -3.05 -5.39
C GLU A 51 7.96 -2.43 -3.99
N GLY A 52 7.34 -3.12 -3.03
CA GLY A 52 7.21 -2.69 -1.65
C GLY A 52 6.20 -3.54 -0.88
N MET A 53 5.84 -3.05 0.30
CA MET A 53 4.84 -3.64 1.18
C MET A 53 4.00 -2.53 1.82
N ILE A 54 2.69 -2.53 1.62
CA ILE A 54 1.79 -1.64 2.36
C ILE A 54 1.72 -2.11 3.81
N LEU A 55 1.77 -1.15 4.74
CA LEU A 55 1.64 -1.43 6.16
C LEU A 55 0.17 -1.57 6.55
N SER A 56 -0.08 -2.58 7.37
CA SER A 56 -1.37 -2.84 7.98
C SER A 56 -1.18 -3.33 9.41
N ALA A 57 -2.13 -3.03 10.27
CA ALA A 57 -2.26 -3.66 11.58
C ALA A 57 -3.17 -4.88 11.47
N GLU A 58 -2.85 -5.93 12.22
CA GLU A 58 -3.68 -7.13 12.32
C GLU A 58 -3.97 -7.43 13.79
N LYS A 59 -5.23 -7.68 14.11
CA LYS A 59 -5.68 -8.10 15.44
C LYS A 59 -6.99 -8.86 15.32
N ASP A 60 -7.10 -10.01 16.01
CA ASP A 60 -8.33 -10.81 16.08
C ASP A 60 -8.95 -11.13 14.70
N ASP A 61 -8.11 -11.57 13.75
CA ASP A 61 -8.45 -11.83 12.34
C ASP A 61 -8.94 -10.61 11.53
N GLU A 62 -8.87 -9.39 12.08
CA GLU A 62 -9.11 -8.15 11.36
C GLU A 62 -7.81 -7.51 10.91
N VAL A 63 -7.75 -7.13 9.63
CA VAL A 63 -6.60 -6.43 9.05
C VAL A 63 -7.01 -5.03 8.63
N THR A 64 -6.35 -4.03 9.19
CA THR A 64 -6.59 -2.60 8.92
C THR A 64 -5.39 -1.97 8.23
N LEU A 65 -5.59 -1.32 7.09
CA LEU A 65 -4.57 -0.52 6.43
C LEU A 65 -4.15 0.68 7.28
N THR A 66 -2.86 0.98 7.30
CA THR A 66 -2.35 2.17 7.98
C THR A 66 -2.60 3.40 7.12
N PHE A 67 -3.76 4.05 7.33
CA PHE A 67 -4.09 5.32 6.68
C PHE A 67 -3.34 6.48 7.32
N LEU A 68 -2.92 7.42 6.46
CA LEU A 68 -2.25 8.65 6.85
C LEU A 68 -3.20 9.84 6.62
N PRO A 69 -3.06 10.94 7.39
CA PRO A 69 -3.80 12.16 7.12
C PRO A 69 -3.59 12.70 5.70
N ASP A 70 -4.64 13.29 5.12
CA ASP A 70 -4.60 13.88 3.77
C ASP A 70 -3.60 15.05 3.66
N SER A 71 -3.19 15.63 4.79
CA SER A 71 -2.18 16.68 4.86
C SER A 71 -0.76 16.19 4.55
N ILE A 72 -0.51 14.88 4.61
CA ILE A 72 0.78 14.28 4.29
C ILE A 72 0.87 14.09 2.78
N LYS A 73 1.94 14.61 2.16
CA LYS A 73 2.14 14.50 0.72
C LYS A 73 2.72 13.13 0.34
N PRO A 74 2.38 12.58 -0.83
CA PRO A 74 3.06 11.41 -1.39
C PRO A 74 4.58 11.57 -1.38
N GLY A 75 5.29 10.52 -0.97
CA GLY A 75 6.75 10.51 -0.87
C GLY A 75 7.34 11.12 0.40
N ALA A 76 6.52 11.51 1.38
CA ALA A 76 7.03 11.91 2.69
C ALA A 76 7.66 10.72 3.44
N ASP A 77 8.86 10.93 4.00
CA ASP A 77 9.53 9.94 4.84
C ASP A 77 8.83 9.79 6.20
N LEU A 78 8.67 8.54 6.64
CA LEU A 78 8.16 8.21 7.97
C LEU A 78 9.35 7.91 8.90
N GLY A 79 9.36 8.56 10.06
CA GLY A 79 10.41 8.44 11.09
C GLY A 79 10.08 7.43 12.18
#